data_AF-A0A970DVW5-F1
#
_entry.id   AF-A0A970DVW5-F1
#
_cell.length_a   1.000
_cell.length_b   1.000
_cell.length_c   1.000
_cell.angle_alpha   90.00
_cell.angle_beta   90.00
_cell.angle_gamma   90.00
#
_symmetry.space_group_name_H-M   'P 1'
#
loop_
_entity.id
_entity.type
_entity.pdbx_description
1 polymer ?
#
loop_
_entity_poly.entity_id
_entity_poly.type
_entity_poly.pdbx_seq_one_letter_code
_entity_poly.pdbx_strand_id
1 'polypeptide(L)'
;METGTKAVRLIVNKDWTPETISTLGSGFFYHLSYPVEAIEPGLLADLRKALLPPGTEMEILFHKDGELRRVALAELGSILDFNTFIRLEFRLLQTLPSLKEARSSPPNGYLLYYANK
;
A
#
# COMPACT_ATOMS: atom_id res chain seq x y z
N MET A 1 1.31 -20.40 17.27
CA MET A 1 1.84 -19.74 16.06
C MET A 1 1.51 -18.27 16.18
N GLU A 2 2.49 -17.43 16.44
CA GLU A 2 2.30 -15.98 16.45
C GLU A 2 2.07 -15.53 15.01
N THR A 3 0.82 -15.45 14.58
CA THR A 3 0.46 -14.77 13.33
C THR A 3 0.54 -13.27 13.59
N GLY A 4 1.76 -12.74 13.62
CA GLY A 4 1.97 -11.31 13.49
C GLY A 4 1.30 -10.87 12.20
N THR A 5 0.26 -10.05 12.29
CA THR A 5 -0.50 -9.59 11.13
C THR A 5 0.44 -8.78 10.24
N LYS A 6 0.91 -9.38 9.14
CA LYS A 6 1.71 -8.70 8.13
C LYS A 6 0.82 -7.66 7.45
N ALA A 7 1.17 -6.38 7.59
CA ALA A 7 0.46 -5.31 6.89
C ALA A 7 1.07 -5.13 5.49
N VAL A 8 0.24 -4.95 4.48
CA VAL A 8 0.72 -4.66 3.12
C VAL A 8 1.02 -3.16 3.01
N ARG A 9 2.20 -2.81 2.52
CA ARG A 9 2.63 -1.42 2.35
C ARG A 9 2.77 -1.06 0.88
N LEU A 10 2.15 0.07 0.53
CA LEU A 10 2.13 0.65 -0.81
C LEU A 10 2.92 1.95 -0.78
N ILE A 11 4.08 1.99 -1.43
CA ILE A 11 4.87 3.21 -1.56
C ILE A 11 4.41 3.99 -2.79
N VAL A 12 4.23 5.29 -2.62
CA VAL A 12 3.97 6.24 -3.69
C VAL A 12 5.08 7.29 -3.71
N ASN A 13 5.58 7.59 -4.91
CA ASN A 13 6.71 8.52 -5.11
C ASN A 13 6.31 9.80 -5.85
N LYS A 14 5.04 9.93 -6.24
CA LYS A 14 4.55 11.12 -6.94
C LYS A 14 4.10 12.15 -5.92
N ASP A 15 4.66 13.36 -6.00
CA ASP A 15 4.44 14.43 -5.01
C ASP A 15 2.97 14.86 -4.87
N TRP A 16 2.16 14.69 -5.92
CA TRP A 16 0.74 15.02 -5.90
C TRP A 16 -0.14 13.96 -5.24
N THR A 17 0.37 12.75 -5.00
CA THR A 17 -0.43 11.63 -4.47
C THR A 17 -0.93 11.87 -3.04
N PRO A 18 -0.12 12.38 -2.09
CA PRO A 18 -0.60 12.72 -0.75
C PRO A 18 -1.73 13.75 -0.75
N GLU A 19 -1.62 14.79 -1.58
CA GLU A 19 -2.64 15.84 -1.71
C GLU A 19 -3.95 15.28 -2.28
N THR A 20 -3.84 14.43 -3.30
CA THR A 20 -5.00 13.76 -3.91
C THR A 20 -5.71 12.84 -2.92
N ILE A 21 -4.96 11.99 -2.21
CA ILE A 21 -5.51 11.08 -1.20
C ILE A 21 -6.18 11.87 -0.07
N SER A 22 -5.55 12.95 0.39
CA SER A 22 -6.09 13.78 1.47
C SER A 22 -7.36 14.52 1.03
N THR A 23 -7.43 14.96 -0.23
CA THR A 23 -8.60 15.64 -0.80
C THR A 23 -9.77 14.69 -1.02
N LEU A 24 -9.51 13.45 -1.45
CA LEU A 24 -10.54 12.41 -1.57
C LEU A 24 -11.15 12.12 -0.19
N GLY A 25 -10.30 11.89 0.81
CA GLY A 25 -10.75 11.56 2.16
C GLY A 25 -11.17 10.10 2.33
N SER A 26 -11.57 9.75 3.56
CA SER A 26 -12.03 8.40 3.92
C SER A 26 -13.34 8.01 3.23
N GLY A 27 -13.47 6.74 2.85
CA GLY A 27 -14.66 6.17 2.23
C GLY A 27 -14.59 6.08 0.70
N PHE A 28 -13.67 6.78 0.06
CA PHE A 28 -13.49 6.75 -1.39
C PHE A 28 -12.68 5.53 -1.85
N PHE A 29 -12.97 5.08 -3.07
CA PHE A 29 -12.20 4.05 -3.75
C PHE A 29 -11.06 4.67 -4.55
N TYR A 30 -9.90 4.03 -4.52
CA TYR A 30 -8.72 4.42 -5.27
C TYR A 30 -7.99 3.17 -5.79
N HIS A 31 -7.06 3.36 -6.72
CA HIS A 31 -6.24 2.27 -7.22
C HIS A 31 -4.79 2.70 -7.40
N LEU A 32 -3.88 1.75 -7.21
CA LEU A 32 -2.46 1.92 -7.48
C LEU A 32 -1.95 0.72 -8.27
N SER A 33 -1.09 0.98 -9.24
CA SER A 33 -0.49 -0.03 -10.11
C SER A 33 1.01 -0.09 -9.89
N TYR A 34 1.54 -1.29 -9.73
CA TYR A 34 2.94 -1.55 -9.47
C TYR A 34 3.52 -2.52 -10.49
N PRO A 35 4.64 -2.19 -11.15
CA PRO A 35 5.31 -3.14 -12.03
C PRO A 35 5.85 -4.31 -11.19
N VAL A 36 5.84 -5.52 -11.75
CA VAL A 36 6.14 -6.75 -11.00
C VAL A 36 7.54 -6.76 -10.37
N GLU A 37 8.50 -6.12 -11.02
CA GLU A 37 9.88 -5.96 -10.55
C GLU A 37 10.01 -5.06 -9.31
N ALA A 38 9.00 -4.22 -9.03
CA ALA A 38 8.96 -3.36 -7.86
C ALA A 38 8.19 -3.99 -6.68
N ILE A 39 7.70 -5.22 -6.82
CA ILE A 39 6.94 -5.93 -5.78
C ILE A 39 7.88 -6.91 -5.07
N GLU A 40 7.82 -6.96 -3.74
CA GLU A 40 8.54 -7.96 -2.96
C GLU A 40 8.18 -9.38 -3.46
N PRO A 41 9.16 -10.26 -3.77
CA PRO A 41 8.88 -11.55 -4.40
C PRO A 41 7.90 -12.45 -3.63
N GLY A 42 7.98 -12.46 -2.30
CA GLY A 42 7.06 -13.21 -1.44
C GLY A 42 5.62 -12.72 -1.58
N LEU A 43 5.43 -11.40 -1.52
CA LEU A 43 4.12 -10.77 -1.71
C LEU A 43 3.60 -10.97 -3.14
N LEU A 44 4.45 -10.85 -4.16
CA LEU A 44 4.06 -11.12 -5.55
C LEU A 44 3.49 -12.54 -5.73
N ALA A 45 4.13 -13.54 -5.11
CA ALA A 45 3.65 -14.91 -5.15
C ALA A 45 2.28 -15.07 -4.45
N ASP A 46 2.09 -14.40 -3.32
CA ASP A 46 0.83 -14.43 -2.58
C ASP A 46 -0.31 -13.73 -3.33
N LEU A 47 -0.05 -12.57 -3.94
CA LEU A 47 -1.00 -11.84 -4.77
C LEU A 47 -1.50 -12.70 -5.94
N ARG A 48 -0.58 -13.37 -6.65
CA ARG A 48 -0.90 -14.25 -7.77
C ARG A 48 -1.68 -15.50 -7.40
N LYS A 49 -1.48 -15.99 -6.17
CA LYS A 49 -2.22 -17.12 -5.61
C LYS A 49 -3.53 -16.70 -4.93
N ALA A 50 -3.91 -15.42 -5.00
CA ALA A 50 -5.07 -14.85 -4.33
C ALA A 50 -5.11 -15.15 -2.81
N LEU A 51 -3.95 -15.14 -2.16
CA LEU A 51 -3.82 -15.40 -0.71
C LEU A 51 -4.08 -14.15 0.14
N LEU A 52 -4.24 -12.98 -0.47
CA LEU A 52 -4.68 -11.75 0.19
C LEU A 52 -6.18 -11.58 -0.02
N PRO A 53 -7.02 -11.85 0.99
CA PRO A 53 -8.46 -11.66 0.86
C PRO A 53 -8.83 -10.17 0.79
N PRO A 54 -9.95 -9.82 0.14
CA PRO A 54 -10.60 -8.52 0.34
C PRO A 54 -10.81 -8.25 1.83
N GLY A 55 -10.68 -6.99 2.25
CA GLY A 55 -10.65 -6.62 3.67
C GLY A 55 -9.25 -6.55 4.27
N THR A 56 -8.21 -6.98 3.55
CA THR A 56 -6.82 -6.87 4.05
C THR A 56 -6.45 -5.40 4.27
N GLU A 57 -6.02 -5.06 5.49
CA GLU A 57 -5.54 -3.72 5.81
C GLU A 57 -4.21 -3.41 5.13
N MET A 58 -4.11 -2.20 4.59
CA MET A 58 -2.95 -1.71 3.88
C MET A 58 -2.56 -0.30 4.35
N GLU A 59 -1.26 -0.01 4.28
CA GLU A 59 -0.73 1.32 4.56
C GLU A 59 -0.20 1.94 3.27
N ILE A 60 -0.61 3.17 2.99
CA ILE A 60 -0.05 3.95 1.88
C ILE A 60 1.01 4.89 2.44
N LEU A 61 2.22 4.76 1.93
CA LEU A 61 3.39 5.48 2.36
C LEU A 61 3.89 6.38 1.23
N PHE A 62 4.14 7.65 1.52
CA PHE A 62 4.76 8.58 0.60
C PHE A 62 6.26 8.69 0.89
N HIS A 63 7.08 8.52 -0.14
CA HIS A 63 8.51 8.72 -0.01
C HIS A 63 8.85 10.21 -0.12
N LYS A 64 9.37 10.79 0.96
CA LYS A 64 9.77 12.19 1.03
C LYS A 64 11.07 12.35 1.84
N ASP A 65 12.03 13.07 1.29
CA ASP A 65 13.29 13.42 1.99
C ASP A 65 14.06 12.18 2.51
N GLY A 66 14.00 11.05 1.79
CA GLY A 66 14.65 9.79 2.19
C GLY A 66 13.89 9.00 3.26
N GLU A 67 12.71 9.48 3.71
CA GLU A 67 11.85 8.81 4.67
C GLU A 67 10.53 8.39 4.02
N LEU A 68 9.94 7.29 4.50
CA LEU A 68 8.56 6.94 4.19
C LEU A 68 7.64 7.52 5.24
N ARG A 69 6.64 8.29 4.81
CA ARG A 69 5.60 8.88 5.66
C ARG A 69 4.25 8.25 5.35
N ARG A 70 3.54 7.79 6.38
CA ARG A 70 2.17 7.28 6.18
C ARG A 70 1.22 8.40 5.80
N VAL A 71 0.51 8.22 4.69
CA VAL A 71 -0.45 9.20 4.15
C VAL A 71 -1.89 8.68 4.12
N ALA A 72 -2.08 7.35 4.16
CA ALA A 72 -3.39 6.76 4.37
C ALA A 72 -3.32 5.33 4.96
N LEU A 73 -4.45 4.93 5.56
CA LEU A 73 -4.82 3.54 5.77
C LEU A 73 -5.91 3.19 4.76
N ALA A 74 -5.83 1.98 4.22
CA ALA A 74 -6.75 1.48 3.21
C ALA A 74 -7.12 0.02 3.47
N GLU A 75 -8.20 -0.40 2.84
CA GLU A 75 -8.69 -1.77 2.86
C GLU A 75 -8.73 -2.30 1.44
N LEU A 76 -8.06 -3.44 1.20
CA LEU A 76 -8.02 -4.08 -0.10
C LEU A 76 -9.43 -4.49 -0.56
N GLY A 77 -9.81 -4.07 -1.76
CA GLY A 77 -11.05 -4.49 -2.43
C GLY A 77 -10.80 -5.60 -3.44
N SER A 78 -9.90 -5.35 -4.41
CA SER A 78 -9.61 -6.31 -5.49
C SER A 78 -8.14 -6.24 -5.92
N ILE A 79 -7.67 -7.31 -6.56
CA ILE A 79 -6.34 -7.41 -7.17
C ILE A 79 -6.54 -7.81 -8.63
N LEU A 80 -5.91 -7.07 -9.54
CA LEU A 80 -5.91 -7.33 -10.98
C LEU A 80 -4.45 -7.54 -11.44
N ASP A 81 -4.13 -8.75 -11.91
CA ASP A 81 -2.81 -9.08 -12.48
C ASP A 81 -2.83 -8.93 -14.01
N PHE A 82 -1.99 -8.04 -14.54
CA PHE A 82 -1.81 -7.79 -15.97
C PHE A 82 -0.51 -8.39 -16.51
N ASN A 83 0.09 -9.35 -15.79
CA ASN A 83 1.38 -10.00 -16.01
C ASN A 83 2.61 -9.10 -15.82
N THR A 84 2.59 -7.88 -16.35
CA THR A 84 3.70 -6.90 -16.26
C THR A 84 3.57 -5.97 -15.07
N PHE A 85 2.34 -5.76 -14.57
CA PHE A 85 2.06 -5.00 -13.37
C PHE A 85 0.84 -5.58 -12.65
N ILE A 86 0.74 -5.28 -11.36
CA ILE A 86 -0.42 -5.59 -10.53
C ILE A 86 -1.10 -4.28 -10.15
N ARG A 87 -2.42 -4.21 -10.34
CA ARG A 87 -3.27 -3.12 -9.87
C ARG A 87 -4.04 -3.58 -8.63
N LEU A 88 -3.91 -2.82 -7.56
CA LEU A 88 -4.69 -2.99 -6.33
C LEU A 88 -5.79 -1.94 -6.32
N GLU A 89 -7.03 -2.37 -6.12
CA GLU A 89 -8.16 -1.48 -5.87
C GLU A 89 -8.52 -1.57 -4.39
N PHE A 90 -8.73 -0.42 -3.77
CA PHE A 90 -8.93 -0.34 -2.33
C PHE A 90 -9.80 0.82 -1.92
N ARG A 91 -10.36 0.71 -0.72
CA ARG A 91 -11.12 1.76 -0.06
C ARG A 91 -10.24 2.49 0.94
N LEU A 92 -10.20 3.82 0.89
CA LEU A 92 -9.51 4.62 1.89
C LEU A 92 -10.27 4.55 3.22
N LEU A 93 -9.60 4.09 4.27
CA LEU A 93 -10.16 4.04 5.62
C LEU A 93 -9.90 5.33 6.37
N GLN A 94 -8.66 5.82 6.28
CA GLN A 94 -8.23 7.00 7.02
C GLN A 94 -7.19 7.76 6.22
N THR A 95 -7.32 9.08 6.19
CA THR A 95 -6.39 10.01 5.53
C THR A 95 -6.05 11.16 6.48
N LEU A 96 -5.07 11.99 6.12
CA LEU A 96 -4.82 13.25 6.82
C LEU A 96 -6.06 14.16 6.78
N PRO A 97 -6.29 15.01 7.80
CA PRO A 97 -5.45 15.21 9.00
C PRO A 97 -5.74 14.22 10.14
N SER A 98 -6.76 13.36 10.01
CA SER A 98 -7.17 12.44 11.09
C SER A 98 -6.19 11.30 11.34
N LEU A 99 -5.34 11.00 10.35
CA LEU A 99 -4.37 9.91 10.37
C LEU A 99 -3.20 10.20 11.31
N LYS A 100 -2.87 9.23 12.17
CA LYS A 100 -1.63 9.27 12.96
C LYS A 100 -0.42 9.14 12.03
N GLU A 101 0.43 10.15 12.03
CA GLU A 101 1.69 10.08 11.30
C GLU A 101 2.56 8.93 11.80
N ALA A 102 3.14 8.18 10.86
CA ALA A 102 4.13 7.17 11.11
C ALA A 102 5.26 7.33 10.08
N ARG A 103 6.50 7.18 10.55
CA ARG A 103 7.70 7.24 9.72
C ARG A 103 8.39 5.89 9.72
N SER A 104 8.93 5.50 8.58
CA SER A 104 9.74 4.29 8.46
C SER A 104 10.84 4.46 7.43
N SER A 105 11.86 3.61 7.51
CA SER A 105 12.88 3.52 6.46
C SER A 105 12.32 2.78 5.24
N PRO A 106 12.73 3.18 4.03
CA PRO A 106 12.38 2.44 2.82
C PRO A 106 12.97 1.03 2.85
N PRO A 107 12.25 0.02 2.34
CA PRO A 107 12.79 -1.32 2.17
C PRO A 107 13.83 -1.33 1.05
N ASN A 108 14.39 -2.50 0.73
CA ASN A 108 15.40 -2.76 -0.31
C ASN A 108 14.91 -2.46 -1.76
N GLY A 109 14.37 -1.27 -2.04
CA GLY A 109 13.93 -0.82 -3.36
C GLY A 109 12.51 -1.20 -3.76
N TYR A 110 11.82 -2.07 -3.00
CA TYR A 110 10.44 -2.46 -3.31
C TYR A 110 9.46 -1.31 -3.06
N LEU A 111 8.45 -1.20 -3.92
CA LEU A 111 7.34 -0.26 -3.79
C LEU A 111 6.08 -0.91 -3.21
N LEU A 112 5.98 -2.23 -3.23
CA LEU A 112 4.89 -3.00 -2.66
C LEU A 112 5.45 -4.20 -1.89
N TYR A 113 5.23 -4.25 -0.58
CA TYR A 113 5.91 -5.22 0.30
C TYR A 113 5.12 -5.49 1.59
N TYR A 114 5.46 -6.58 2.28
CA TYR A 114 4.97 -6.81 3.64
C TYR A 114 5.78 -6.03 4.68
N ALA A 115 5.08 -5.40 5.63
CA ALA A 115 5.69 -4.94 6.86
C ALA A 115 5.68 -6.06 7.91
N ASN A 116 6.84 -6.34 8.49
CA ASN A 116 6.88 -7.01 9.79
C ASN A 116 6.47 -5.98 10.86
N LYS A 117 5.48 -6.31 11.69
CA LYS A 117 5.17 -5.53 12.89
C LYS A 117 6.16 -5.87 14.01
#